data_AF-A0A9W7FRJ0-F1
#
_entry.id   AF-A0A9W7FRJ0-F1
#
_cell.length_a   1.000
_cell.length_b   1.000
_cell.length_c   1.000
_cell.angle_alpha   90.00
_cell.angle_beta   90.00
_cell.angle_gamma   90.00
#
_symmetry.space_group_name_H-M   'P 1'
#
loop_
_entity.id
_entity.type
_entity.pdbx_description
1 polymer ?
#
loop_
_entity_poly.entity_id
_entity_poly.type
_entity_poly.pdbx_seq_one_letter_code
_entity_poly.pdbx_strand_id
1 'polypeptide(L)'
;MYDRSVAEIGNEEADLKYSCRFINAPSGVIADREFNIKSIVSTSMGLTSILSMSTTRLPNELTISIQPSQASGTIYTNKLLTTSRTSSSEFLYDEISRNVLETLTPSDPPKRTISLKEVETISSYEIVNDDVIVGKQRSLTFLVPNQDPESIEFKMWKATGGFQARPIDVRDYDLIYKRIK
;
A
#
# COMPACT_ATOMS: atom_id res chain seq x y z
N MET A 1 -2.61 15.57 -12.42
CA MET A 1 -2.31 14.16 -12.03
C MET A 1 -2.69 13.95 -10.57
N TYR A 2 -2.34 14.89 -9.68
CA TYR A 2 -2.82 14.97 -8.30
C TYR A 2 -4.35 15.00 -8.19
N ASP A 3 -5.04 15.85 -8.96
CA ASP A 3 -6.52 15.98 -8.91
C ASP A 3 -7.29 14.71 -9.29
N ARG A 4 -6.69 13.84 -10.12
CA ARG A 4 -7.28 12.52 -10.44
C ARG A 4 -7.13 11.54 -9.28
N SER A 5 -5.98 11.56 -8.61
CA SER A 5 -5.73 10.73 -7.44
C SER A 5 -6.61 11.12 -6.25
N VAL A 6 -6.88 12.42 -6.06
CA VAL A 6 -7.82 12.91 -5.04
C VAL A 6 -9.25 12.46 -5.34
N ALA A 7 -9.68 12.51 -6.60
CA ALA A 7 -11.00 12.03 -6.98
C ALA A 7 -11.19 10.51 -6.76
N GLU A 8 -10.12 9.71 -6.93
CA GLU A 8 -10.17 8.24 -6.85
C GLU A 8 -10.07 7.66 -5.42
N ILE A 9 -9.60 8.44 -4.43
CA ILE A 9 -9.28 7.93 -3.07
C ILE A 9 -10.33 8.35 -2.00
N GLY A 10 -11.30 9.18 -2.36
CA GLY A 10 -12.34 9.66 -1.43
C GLY A 10 -11.97 10.96 -0.72
N ASN A 11 -12.83 11.44 0.17
CA ASN A 11 -12.64 12.70 0.90
C ASN A 11 -11.42 12.61 1.84
N GLU A 12 -10.39 13.44 1.61
CA GLU A 12 -9.18 13.50 2.44
C GLU A 12 -9.47 13.85 3.91
N GLU A 13 -10.61 14.49 4.20
CA GLU A 13 -11.05 14.82 5.55
C GLU A 13 -11.84 13.68 6.23
N ALA A 14 -12.14 12.59 5.53
CA ALA A 14 -12.93 11.49 6.07
C ALA A 14 -12.03 10.40 6.65
N ASP A 15 -12.24 10.08 7.94
CA ASP A 15 -11.64 8.91 8.57
C ASP A 15 -11.91 7.64 7.75
N LEU A 16 -10.85 6.96 7.32
CA LEU A 16 -10.98 5.64 6.70
C LEU A 16 -11.31 4.60 7.77
N LYS A 17 -12.59 4.22 7.84
CA LYS A 17 -13.08 3.20 8.79
C LYS A 17 -13.18 1.84 8.12
N TYR A 18 -12.34 0.91 8.57
CA TYR A 18 -12.31 -0.46 8.05
C TYR A 18 -12.21 -1.47 9.19
N SER A 19 -12.64 -2.70 8.93
CA SER A 19 -12.52 -3.81 9.87
C SER A 19 -11.14 -4.44 9.75
N CYS A 20 -10.52 -4.73 10.88
CA CYS A 20 -9.28 -5.50 10.94
C CYS A 20 -9.46 -6.78 11.74
N ARG A 21 -8.71 -7.81 11.37
CA ARG A 21 -8.65 -9.11 12.00
C ARG A 21 -7.20 -9.50 12.29
N PHE A 22 -7.03 -10.16 13.42
CA PHE A 22 -5.79 -10.79 13.84
C PHE A 22 -6.07 -12.28 14.06
N ILE A 23 -5.10 -13.12 13.74
CA ILE A 23 -5.20 -14.58 13.81
C ILE A 23 -4.05 -15.14 14.64
N ASN A 24 -4.30 -16.27 15.29
CA ASN A 24 -3.26 -17.01 16.01
C ASN A 24 -2.39 -17.78 15.02
N ALA A 25 -1.08 -17.52 15.03
CA ALA A 25 -0.07 -18.29 14.34
C ALA A 25 0.88 -18.96 15.35
N PRO A 26 1.69 -19.96 14.93
CA PRO A 26 2.65 -20.60 15.83
C PRO A 26 3.63 -19.63 16.49
N SER A 27 3.93 -18.49 15.85
CA SER A 27 4.81 -17.44 16.34
C SER A 27 4.10 -16.38 17.20
N GLY A 28 2.81 -16.57 17.52
CA GLY A 28 1.98 -15.60 18.23
C GLY A 28 0.85 -15.03 17.38
N VAL A 29 0.24 -13.96 17.86
CA VAL A 29 -0.85 -13.27 17.16
C VAL A 29 -0.27 -12.44 16.00
N ILE A 30 -0.80 -12.65 14.79
CA ILE A 30 -0.39 -11.90 13.60
C ILE A 30 -1.60 -11.25 12.93
N ALA A 31 -1.35 -10.19 12.15
CA ALA A 31 -2.40 -9.57 11.33
C ALA A 31 -2.87 -10.53 10.23
N ASP A 32 -4.19 -10.65 10.06
CA ASP A 32 -4.77 -11.34 8.91
C ASP A 32 -4.68 -10.44 7.68
N ARG A 33 -3.55 -10.56 6.99
CA ARG A 33 -3.21 -9.68 5.86
C ARG A 33 -4.25 -9.73 4.75
N GLU A 34 -4.78 -10.90 4.44
CA GLU A 34 -5.78 -11.05 3.37
C GLU A 34 -7.09 -10.34 3.75
N PHE A 35 -7.60 -10.60 4.96
CA PHE A 35 -8.82 -9.96 5.44
C PHE A 35 -8.66 -8.43 5.54
N ASN A 36 -7.56 -7.97 6.14
CA ASN A 36 -7.33 -6.56 6.41
C ASN A 36 -7.20 -5.76 5.12
N ILE A 37 -6.45 -6.27 4.13
CA ILE A 37 -6.30 -5.59 2.84
C ILE A 37 -7.60 -5.61 2.07
N LYS A 38 -8.36 -6.72 2.10
CA LYS A 38 -9.70 -6.76 1.52
C LYS A 38 -10.59 -5.68 2.12
N SER A 39 -10.63 -5.56 3.44
CA SER A 39 -11.43 -4.53 4.10
C SER A 39 -10.99 -3.12 3.72
N ILE A 40 -9.68 -2.84 3.69
CA ILE A 40 -9.16 -1.52 3.31
C ILE A 40 -9.56 -1.17 1.87
N VAL A 41 -9.33 -2.08 0.91
CA VAL A 41 -9.64 -1.84 -0.50
C VAL A 41 -11.15 -1.69 -0.71
N SER A 42 -11.96 -2.55 -0.09
CA SER A 42 -13.41 -2.47 -0.20
C SER A 42 -13.98 -1.16 0.35
N THR A 43 -13.46 -0.68 1.49
CA THR A 43 -13.85 0.62 2.05
C THR A 43 -13.36 1.78 1.17
N SER A 44 -12.13 1.72 0.66
CA SER A 44 -11.50 2.86 -0.02
C SER A 44 -11.94 3.00 -1.49
N MET A 45 -12.17 1.88 -2.19
CA MET A 45 -12.32 1.86 -3.66
C MET A 45 -13.66 1.28 -4.14
N GLY A 46 -14.38 0.59 -3.24
CA GLY A 46 -15.67 -0.03 -3.49
C GLY A 46 -15.67 -1.54 -3.24
N LEU A 47 -16.83 -2.09 -2.87
CA LEU A 47 -17.00 -3.49 -2.46
C LEU A 47 -16.55 -4.50 -3.53
N THR A 48 -16.72 -4.18 -4.80
CA THR A 48 -16.41 -5.06 -5.94
C THR A 48 -15.06 -4.75 -6.59
N SER A 49 -14.23 -3.94 -5.95
CA SER A 49 -12.98 -3.47 -6.57
C SER A 49 -11.87 -4.51 -6.59
N ILE A 50 -11.98 -5.61 -5.86
CA ILE A 50 -10.96 -6.66 -5.85
C ILE A 50 -11.32 -7.69 -6.91
N LEU A 51 -10.46 -7.85 -7.92
CA LEU A 51 -10.61 -8.85 -8.97
C LEU A 51 -9.95 -10.17 -8.58
N SER A 52 -8.74 -10.07 -8.00
CA SER A 52 -7.99 -11.23 -7.51
C SER A 52 -7.01 -10.83 -6.42
N MET A 53 -6.73 -11.76 -5.50
CA MET A 53 -5.71 -11.61 -4.48
C MET A 53 -5.01 -12.95 -4.24
N SER A 54 -3.70 -12.93 -4.08
CA SER A 54 -2.89 -14.09 -3.76
C SER A 54 -1.78 -13.73 -2.78
N THR A 55 -1.63 -14.56 -1.75
CA THR A 55 -0.55 -14.56 -0.76
C THR A 55 0.27 -15.86 -0.82
N THR A 56 0.02 -16.70 -1.83
CA THR A 56 0.46 -18.11 -1.83
C THR A 56 1.85 -18.32 -2.44
N ARG A 57 2.41 -17.31 -3.11
CA ARG A 57 3.67 -17.46 -3.86
C ARG A 57 4.90 -17.40 -2.95
N LEU A 58 4.93 -16.46 -2.02
CA LEU A 58 5.98 -16.32 -1.00
C LEU A 58 5.36 -15.79 0.30
N PRO A 59 5.86 -16.17 1.50
CA PRO A 59 5.31 -15.73 2.78
C PRO A 59 5.30 -14.20 2.99
N ASN A 60 6.17 -13.47 2.30
CA ASN A 60 6.34 -12.01 2.37
C ASN A 60 5.81 -11.29 1.12
N GLU A 61 5.06 -11.98 0.26
CA GLU A 61 4.52 -11.45 -0.98
C GLU A 61 3.00 -11.38 -0.95
N LEU A 62 2.48 -10.27 -1.46
CA LEU A 62 1.08 -10.11 -1.80
C LEU A 62 0.98 -9.67 -3.26
N THR A 63 0.16 -10.37 -4.03
CA THR A 63 -0.30 -9.89 -5.33
C THR A 63 -1.78 -9.58 -5.25
N ILE A 64 -2.18 -8.39 -5.68
CA ILE A 64 -3.57 -7.96 -5.72
C ILE A 64 -3.85 -7.28 -7.06
N SER A 65 -5.00 -7.62 -7.66
CA SER A 65 -5.52 -6.93 -8.84
C SER A 65 -6.83 -6.26 -8.47
N ILE A 66 -6.90 -4.95 -8.72
CA ILE A 66 -8.02 -4.12 -8.35
C ILE A 66 -8.52 -3.30 -9.53
N GLN A 67 -9.82 -3.06 -9.56
CA GLN A 67 -10.50 -2.16 -10.47
C GLN A 67 -11.38 -1.23 -9.63
N PRO A 68 -10.87 -0.05 -9.24
CA PRO A 68 -11.65 0.93 -8.51
C PRO A 68 -12.89 1.31 -9.31
N SER A 69 -14.01 1.50 -8.60
CA SER A 69 -15.31 1.78 -9.23
C SER A 69 -15.29 3.02 -10.14
N GLN A 70 -14.45 4.00 -9.81
CA GLN A 70 -14.32 5.26 -10.54
C GLN A 70 -13.18 5.29 -11.58
N ALA A 71 -12.43 4.18 -11.76
CA ALA A 71 -11.25 4.15 -12.62
C ALA A 71 -11.54 3.89 -14.11
N SER A 72 -12.79 4.06 -14.57
CA SER A 72 -13.22 3.91 -15.97
C SER A 72 -12.72 2.63 -16.68
N GLY A 73 -12.75 1.48 -15.98
CA GLY A 73 -12.31 0.19 -16.52
C GLY A 73 -10.80 -0.06 -16.43
N THR A 74 -10.03 0.86 -15.85
CA THR A 74 -8.59 0.67 -15.62
C THR A 74 -8.36 -0.38 -14.53
N ILE A 75 -7.49 -1.33 -14.82
CA ILE A 75 -7.06 -2.36 -13.87
C ILE A 75 -5.69 -2.01 -13.33
N TYR A 76 -5.54 -2.10 -12.02
CA TYR A 76 -4.28 -1.95 -11.31
C TYR A 76 -3.88 -3.29 -10.71
N THR A 77 -2.74 -3.83 -11.13
CA THR A 77 -2.13 -5.00 -10.48
C THR A 77 -0.98 -4.50 -9.65
N ASN A 78 -1.05 -4.72 -8.34
CA ASN A 78 0.02 -4.41 -7.41
C ASN A 78 0.63 -5.72 -6.89
N LYS A 79 1.94 -5.81 -7.02
CA LYS A 79 2.73 -6.85 -6.38
C LYS A 79 3.61 -6.22 -5.33
N LEU A 80 3.32 -6.54 -4.07
CA LEU A 80 4.01 -6.03 -2.91
C LEU A 80 4.89 -7.13 -2.31
N LEU A 81 6.18 -6.89 -2.29
CA LEU A 81 7.17 -7.77 -1.68
C LEU A 81 7.82 -7.05 -0.49
N THR A 82 7.60 -7.55 0.72
CA THR A 82 8.29 -7.06 1.91
C THR A 82 9.75 -7.51 1.86
N THR A 83 10.70 -6.58 1.72
CA THR A 83 12.13 -6.85 1.54
C THR A 83 12.94 -6.71 2.83
N SER A 84 12.46 -5.90 3.77
CA SER A 84 13.08 -5.72 5.08
C SER A 84 11.99 -5.50 6.13
N ARG A 85 12.24 -6.04 7.33
CA ARG A 85 11.44 -5.75 8.51
C ARG A 85 12.38 -5.64 9.71
N THR A 86 12.31 -4.51 10.39
CA THR A 86 13.01 -4.33 11.67
C THR A 86 11.99 -3.96 12.74
N SER A 87 12.21 -4.46 13.95
CA SER A 87 11.40 -4.15 15.12
C SER A 87 12.32 -3.76 16.26
N SER A 88 12.04 -2.64 16.92
CA SER A 88 12.76 -2.22 18.12
C SER A 88 12.02 -2.63 19.40
N SER A 89 12.65 -2.47 20.56
CA SER A 89 12.04 -2.74 21.86
C SER A 89 10.90 -1.79 22.22
N GLU A 90 10.95 -0.57 21.69
CA GLU A 90 9.79 0.31 21.60
C GLU A 90 9.06 -0.08 20.32
N PHE A 91 7.72 -0.21 20.37
CA PHE A 91 6.81 -0.74 19.33
C PHE A 91 6.86 0.00 17.97
N LEU A 92 8.06 0.12 17.41
CA LEU A 92 8.46 0.70 16.16
C LEU A 92 8.72 -0.46 15.21
N TYR A 93 7.90 -0.52 14.17
CA TYR A 93 8.05 -1.45 13.07
C TYR A 93 8.40 -0.64 11.85
N ASP A 94 9.55 -0.94 11.27
CA ASP A 94 9.94 -0.42 9.98
C ASP A 94 9.87 -1.56 8.96
N GLU A 95 9.04 -1.35 7.93
CA GLU A 95 8.85 -2.28 6.83
C GLU A 95 9.14 -1.60 5.49
N ILE A 96 10.11 -2.16 4.76
CA ILE A 96 10.39 -1.76 3.39
C ILE A 96 9.74 -2.75 2.45
N SER A 97 8.94 -2.23 1.53
CA SER A 97 8.24 -3.01 0.52
C SER A 97 8.53 -2.49 -0.88
N ARG A 98 8.76 -3.42 -1.80
CA ARG A 98 8.86 -3.10 -3.23
C ARG A 98 7.53 -3.38 -3.92
N ASN A 99 7.01 -2.36 -4.57
CA ASN A 99 5.75 -2.38 -5.29
C ASN A 99 6.00 -2.34 -6.79
N VAL A 100 5.53 -3.38 -7.47
CA VAL A 100 5.36 -3.36 -8.92
C VAL A 100 3.92 -3.00 -9.20
N LEU A 101 3.68 -1.79 -9.70
CA LEU A 101 2.36 -1.34 -10.11
C LEU A 101 2.26 -1.46 -11.62
N GLU A 102 1.36 -2.32 -12.07
CA GLU A 102 0.99 -2.44 -13.45
C GLU A 102 -0.39 -1.84 -13.67
N THR A 103 -0.50 -0.95 -14.65
CA THR A 103 -1.76 -0.35 -15.07
C THR A 103 -2.11 -0.82 -16.47
N LEU A 104 -3.32 -1.34 -16.63
CA LEU A 104 -3.91 -1.69 -17.90
C LEU A 104 -5.12 -0.78 -18.16
N THR A 105 -4.99 0.15 -19.10
CA THR A 105 -6.09 1.05 -19.48
C THR A 105 -6.83 0.50 -20.70
N PRO A 106 -8.18 0.57 -20.73
CA PRO A 106 -8.95 0.26 -21.92
C PRO A 106 -8.72 1.34 -22.98
N SER A 107 -7.78 1.09 -23.88
CA SER A 107 -7.49 1.87 -25.08
C SER A 107 -7.38 0.92 -26.28
N ASP A 108 -7.46 1.46 -27.49
CA ASP A 108 -7.19 0.70 -28.72
C ASP A 108 -5.95 1.28 -29.43
N PRO A 109 -4.77 0.62 -29.38
CA PRO A 109 -4.49 -0.63 -28.67
C PRO A 109 -4.40 -0.45 -27.14
N PRO A 110 -4.53 -1.53 -26.33
CA PRO A 110 -4.44 -1.45 -24.89
C PRO A 110 -3.07 -0.94 -24.43
N LYS A 111 -3.06 0.09 -23.60
CA LYS A 111 -1.82 0.65 -23.05
C LYS A 111 -1.51 0.00 -21.71
N ARG A 112 -0.39 -0.71 -21.66
CA ARG A 112 0.20 -1.28 -20.44
C ARG A 112 1.31 -0.38 -19.95
N THR A 113 1.24 0.04 -18.69
CA THR A 113 2.30 0.83 -18.03
C THR A 113 2.77 0.09 -16.79
N ILE A 114 4.08 0.00 -16.57
CA ILE A 114 4.66 -0.63 -15.39
C ILE A 114 5.48 0.44 -14.65
N SER A 115 5.14 0.65 -13.39
CA SER A 115 5.85 1.54 -12.49
C SER A 115 6.44 0.73 -11.34
N LEU A 116 7.71 0.98 -11.04
CA LEU A 116 8.37 0.41 -9.87
C LEU A 116 8.47 1.49 -8.80
N LYS A 117 8.01 1.14 -7.60
CA LYS A 117 8.07 2.01 -6.43
C LYS A 117 8.61 1.22 -5.25
N GLU A 118 9.35 1.89 -4.39
CA GLU A 118 9.67 1.40 -3.05
C GLU A 118 8.86 2.20 -2.05
N VAL A 119 8.28 1.51 -1.08
CA VAL A 119 7.51 2.11 -0.01
C VAL A 119 8.11 1.66 1.30
N GLU A 120 8.60 2.62 2.07
CA GLU A 120 9.04 2.43 3.44
C GLU A 120 7.89 2.85 4.36
N THR A 121 7.48 1.96 5.25
CA THR A 121 6.39 2.19 6.20
C THR A 121 6.92 2.02 7.61
N ILE A 122 6.90 3.11 8.36
CA ILE A 122 7.36 3.19 9.73
C ILE A 122 6.13 3.35 10.61
N SER A 123 5.87 2.39 11.48
CA SER A 123 4.71 2.37 12.35
C SER A 123 5.11 2.28 13.80
N SER A 124 4.53 3.15 14.64
CA SER A 124 4.62 3.07 16.10
C SER A 124 3.26 2.70 16.68
N TYR A 125 3.20 1.77 17.64
CA TYR A 125 1.95 1.41 18.31
C TYR A 125 2.05 1.56 19.83
N GLU A 126 0.95 1.92 20.46
CA GLU A 126 0.82 2.01 21.92
C GLU A 126 -0.49 1.36 22.35
N ILE A 127 -0.40 0.48 23.35
CA ILE A 127 -1.57 -0.13 23.96
C ILE A 127 -2.10 0.84 25.01
N VAL A 128 -3.26 1.45 24.75
CA VAL A 128 -3.90 2.38 25.69
C VAL A 128 -4.67 1.62 26.76
N ASN A 129 -5.38 0.56 26.36
CA ASN A 129 -6.06 -0.40 27.22
C ASN A 129 -6.39 -1.69 26.45
N ASP A 130 -7.05 -2.65 27.09
CA ASP A 130 -7.38 -3.97 26.53
C ASP A 130 -8.19 -3.93 25.20
N ASP A 131 -8.92 -2.84 24.96
CA ASP A 131 -9.80 -2.68 23.80
C ASP A 131 -9.31 -1.63 22.79
N VAL A 132 -8.23 -0.89 23.10
CA VAL A 132 -7.77 0.24 22.29
C VAL A 132 -6.25 0.21 22.10
N ILE A 133 -5.85 0.17 20.84
CA ILE A 133 -4.46 0.38 20.40
C ILE A 133 -4.45 1.65 19.56
N VAL A 134 -3.56 2.58 19.89
CA VAL A 134 -3.29 3.76 19.06
C VAL A 134 -1.96 3.59 18.36
N GLY A 135 -1.77 4.28 17.26
CA GLY A 135 -0.49 4.27 16.58
C GLY A 135 -0.31 5.47 15.68
N LYS A 136 0.92 5.61 15.21
CA LYS A 136 1.30 6.52 14.14
C LYS A 136 1.93 5.71 13.04
N GLN A 137 1.60 6.01 11.81
CA GLN A 137 2.22 5.40 10.65
C GLN A 137 2.69 6.49 9.70
N ARG A 138 3.94 6.37 9.26
CA ARG A 138 4.52 7.17 8.20
C ARG A 138 4.82 6.27 7.01
N SER A 139 4.33 6.65 5.84
CA SER A 139 4.63 5.97 4.58
C SER A 139 5.41 6.91 3.66
N LEU A 140 6.58 6.46 3.22
CA LEU A 140 7.48 7.15 2.31
C LEU A 140 7.50 6.39 0.99
N THR A 141 7.18 7.06 -0.12
CA THR A 141 7.23 6.45 -1.45
C THR A 141 8.40 6.99 -2.25
N PHE A 142 9.18 6.08 -2.82
CA PHE A 142 10.32 6.36 -3.69
C PHE A 142 10.05 5.81 -5.08
N LEU A 143 10.43 6.56 -6.12
CA LEU A 143 10.51 6.01 -7.47
C LEU A 143 11.71 5.09 -7.56
N VAL A 144 11.55 3.97 -8.25
CA VAL A 144 12.65 3.06 -8.59
C VAL A 144 12.93 3.24 -10.08
N PRO A 145 14.20 3.33 -10.50
CA PRO A 145 14.53 3.50 -11.90
C PRO A 145 14.06 2.28 -12.70
N ASN A 146 13.51 2.55 -13.88
CA ASN A 146 13.37 1.52 -14.90
C ASN A 146 14.77 1.18 -15.46
N GLN A 147 14.94 -0.04 -15.98
CA GLN A 147 16.21 -0.46 -16.59
C GLN A 147 16.52 0.30 -17.87
N ASP A 148 15.49 0.81 -18.56
CA ASP A 148 15.64 1.66 -19.73
C ASP A 148 15.93 3.12 -19.34
N PRO A 149 17.13 3.66 -19.63
CA PRO A 149 17.50 5.03 -19.30
C PRO A 149 16.67 6.10 -20.03
N GLU A 150 16.06 5.75 -21.17
CA GLU A 150 15.25 6.70 -21.95
C GLU A 150 13.79 6.78 -21.51
N SER A 151 13.36 5.84 -20.66
CA SER A 151 12.01 5.81 -20.11
C SER A 151 11.69 7.05 -19.27
N ILE A 152 10.40 7.40 -19.22
CA ILE A 152 9.92 8.52 -18.41
C ILE A 152 10.17 8.23 -16.93
N GLU A 153 10.02 6.99 -16.49
CA GLU A 153 10.24 6.53 -15.11
C GLU A 153 11.69 6.76 -14.68
N PHE A 154 12.66 6.43 -15.54
CA PHE A 154 14.08 6.68 -15.26
C PHE A 154 14.38 8.18 -15.18
N LYS A 155 13.84 8.97 -16.10
CA LYS A 155 13.98 10.44 -16.12
C LYS A 155 13.37 11.08 -14.85
N MET A 156 12.20 10.61 -14.42
CA MET A 156 11.56 11.05 -13.18
C MET A 156 12.36 10.66 -11.94
N TRP A 157 12.84 9.41 -11.85
CA TRP A 157 13.73 8.98 -10.76
C TRP A 157 15.02 9.81 -10.68
N LYS A 158 15.63 10.14 -11.82
CA LYS A 158 16.82 11.00 -11.86
C LYS A 158 16.50 12.40 -11.35
N ALA A 159 15.34 12.95 -11.73
CA ALA A 159 14.89 14.27 -11.29
C ALA A 159 14.63 14.34 -9.77
N THR A 160 14.33 13.22 -9.11
CA THR A 160 14.10 13.17 -7.66
C THR A 160 15.38 13.04 -6.84
N GLY A 161 16.56 12.97 -7.48
CA GLY A 161 17.87 12.87 -6.82
C GLY A 161 18.58 11.52 -7.02
N GLY A 162 18.03 10.63 -7.85
CA GLY A 162 18.66 9.35 -8.17
C GLY A 162 18.85 8.45 -6.94
N PHE A 163 20.06 7.98 -6.68
CA PHE A 163 20.36 7.15 -5.50
C PHE A 163 20.32 7.93 -4.17
N GLN A 164 20.23 9.26 -4.22
CA GLN A 164 19.97 10.12 -3.06
C GLN A 164 18.52 10.65 -3.10
N ALA A 165 17.62 9.93 -3.78
CA ALA A 165 16.28 10.43 -4.02
C ALA A 165 15.53 10.70 -2.72
N ARG A 166 14.87 11.86 -2.70
CA ARG A 166 13.89 12.18 -1.65
C ARG A 166 12.60 11.40 -1.92
N PRO A 167 11.82 11.07 -0.88
CA PRO A 167 10.51 10.51 -1.09
C PRO A 167 9.66 11.46 -1.93
N ILE A 168 8.97 10.92 -2.93
CA ILE A 168 8.08 11.67 -3.81
C ILE A 168 6.68 11.84 -3.25
N ASP A 169 6.33 11.00 -2.27
CA ASP A 169 5.08 11.07 -1.51
C ASP A 169 5.39 10.67 -0.07
N VAL A 170 4.90 11.46 0.87
CA VAL A 170 5.05 11.26 2.31
C VAL A 170 3.68 11.40 2.92
N ARG A 171 3.21 10.34 3.58
CA ARG A 171 1.91 10.33 4.24
C ARG A 171 2.07 9.95 5.70
N ASP A 172 1.47 10.74 6.56
CA ASP A 172 1.39 10.50 8.00
C ASP A 172 -0.06 10.16 8.36
N TYR A 173 -0.22 9.12 9.18
CA TYR A 173 -1.51 8.60 9.59
C TYR A 173 -1.54 8.42 11.11
N ASP A 174 -2.61 8.90 11.74
CA ASP A 174 -2.97 8.50 13.09
C ASP A 174 -3.90 7.28 13.02
N LEU A 175 -3.52 6.22 13.73
CA LEU A 175 -4.22 4.94 13.73
C LEU A 175 -4.91 4.72 15.06
N ILE A 176 -6.18 4.28 15.02
CA ILE A 176 -6.93 3.88 16.21
C ILE A 176 -7.61 2.55 15.91
N TYR A 177 -7.15 1.49 16.57
CA TYR A 177 -7.80 0.19 16.56
C TYR A 177 -8.66 0.04 17.80
N LYS A 178 -9.94 -0.27 17.60
CA LYS A 178 -10.90 -0.55 18.67
C LYS A 178 -11.43 -1.97 18.52
N ARG A 179 -11.40 -2.73 19.61
CA ARG A 179 -12.02 -4.06 19.64
C ARG A 179 -13.54 -3.93 19.44
N ILE A 180 -14.07 -4.60 18.43
CA ILE A 180 -15.52 -4.70 18.22
C ILE A 180 -16.00 -5.90 19.04
N LYS A 181 -17.03 -5.69 19.86
CA LYS A 181 -17.69 -6.73 20.67
C LYS A 181 -18.80 -7.42 19.89
#